data_AF-A0A2E6KEN5-F1
#
_entry.id   AF-A0A2E6KEN5-F1
#
_cell.length_a   1.000
_cell.length_b   1.000
_cell.length_c   1.000
_cell.angle_alpha   90.00
_cell.angle_beta   90.00
_cell.angle_gamma   90.00
#
_symmetry.space_group_name_H-M   'P 1'
#
loop_
_entity.id
_entity.type
_entity.pdbx_description
1 polymer ?
#
loop_
_entity_poly.entity_id
_entity_poly.type
_entity_poly.pdbx_seq_one_letter_code
_entity_poly.pdbx_strand_id
1 'polypeptide(L)'
;MEVTTELLISLVLVGILLFISKFYDFLDLGGLLAALTVGLLISLLGHWTWLIVLMSFLIMSSVVTKWKYEEKSLLSVEESNEGKRGWKNVLANGGGASLIAIINFLLGGHDYAYAAFCACVAVASSDTLASEIGSLDPRTRIITTLAAVPAGTNGGMSPTGTVAAFYGGLIVAIISTLLGALNGDLNPPFFLFLCITVIGWLGCQLDSLLGALFENRGYLGKHSVNFISTISGAVAAIWAIQFFL
;
A
#
# COMPACT_ATOMS: atom_id res chain seq x y z
N MET A 1 -0.25 16.73 -30.44
CA MET A 1 0.34 16.34 -29.14
C MET A 1 1.60 15.59 -29.45
N GLU A 2 2.76 16.16 -29.14
CA GLU A 2 4.00 15.38 -29.16
C GLU A 2 3.96 14.39 -27.99
N VAL A 3 4.28 13.12 -28.27
CA VAL A 3 4.40 12.10 -27.23
C VAL A 3 5.68 12.40 -26.47
N THR A 4 5.55 12.83 -25.21
CA THR A 4 6.71 13.07 -24.34
C THR A 4 7.35 11.73 -23.96
N THR A 5 8.66 11.74 -23.69
CA THR A 5 9.39 10.55 -23.23
C THR A 5 8.77 9.98 -21.95
N GLU A 6 8.29 10.83 -21.04
CA GLU A 6 7.63 10.42 -19.80
C GLU A 6 6.30 9.70 -20.04
N LEU A 7 5.52 10.14 -21.02
CA LEU A 7 4.28 9.46 -21.42
C LEU A 7 4.59 8.06 -21.96
N LEU A 8 5.64 7.93 -22.79
CA LEU A 8 6.05 6.64 -23.32
C LEU A 8 6.53 5.69 -22.21
N ILE A 9 7.34 6.18 -21.27
CA ILE A 9 7.78 5.40 -20.10
C ILE A 9 6.56 4.93 -19.29
N SER A 10 5.60 5.81 -19.05
CA SER A 10 4.38 5.51 -18.29
C SER A 10 3.56 4.41 -18.96
N LEU A 11 3.32 4.50 -20.27
CA LEU A 11 2.58 3.48 -21.02
C LEU A 11 3.30 2.13 -21.03
N VAL A 12 4.63 2.12 -21.17
CA VAL A 12 5.44 0.90 -21.10
C VAL A 12 5.36 0.27 -19.71
N LEU A 13 5.50 1.06 -18.64
CA LEU A 13 5.42 0.56 -17.27
C LEU A 13 4.04 0.00 -16.93
N VAL A 14 2.96 0.67 -17.35
CA VAL A 14 1.59 0.13 -17.19
C VAL A 14 1.43 -1.17 -17.99
N GLY A 15 1.94 -1.23 -19.21
CA GLY A 15 1.96 -2.46 -20.01
C GLY A 15 2.68 -3.61 -19.30
N ILE A 16 3.86 -3.34 -18.72
CA ILE A 16 4.63 -4.31 -17.93
C ILE A 16 3.85 -4.74 -16.69
N LEU A 17 3.25 -3.79 -15.95
CA LEU A 17 2.44 -4.09 -14.77
C LEU A 17 1.29 -5.05 -15.10
N LEU A 18 0.54 -4.77 -16.16
CA LEU A 18 -0.58 -5.61 -16.59
C LEU A 18 -0.11 -6.97 -17.10
N PHE A 19 1.00 -7.01 -17.83
CA PHE A 19 1.60 -8.27 -18.28
C PHE A 19 2.02 -9.15 -17.11
N ILE A 20 2.80 -8.62 -16.17
CA ILE A 20 3.23 -9.35 -14.95
C ILE A 20 2.01 -9.79 -14.15
N SER A 21 1.04 -8.88 -13.92
CA SER A 21 -0.15 -9.18 -13.12
C SER A 21 -0.99 -10.30 -13.73
N LYS A 22 -1.11 -10.34 -15.06
CA LYS A 22 -1.81 -11.40 -15.77
C LYS A 22 -1.00 -12.70 -15.80
N PHE A 23 0.31 -12.62 -16.04
CA PHE A 23 1.18 -13.80 -16.16
C PHE A 23 1.31 -14.57 -14.85
N TYR A 24 1.40 -13.86 -13.72
CA TYR A 24 1.47 -14.46 -12.38
C TYR A 24 0.12 -14.57 -11.66
N ASP A 25 -0.98 -14.29 -12.36
CA ASP A 25 -2.34 -14.34 -11.81
C ASP A 25 -2.50 -13.50 -10.52
N PHE A 26 -1.90 -12.31 -10.45
CA PHE A 26 -1.96 -11.45 -9.28
C PHE A 26 -3.31 -10.73 -9.15
N LEU A 27 -3.93 -10.39 -10.28
CA LEU A 27 -5.18 -9.64 -10.34
C LEU A 27 -6.22 -10.42 -11.14
N ASP A 28 -7.48 -10.32 -10.74
CA ASP A 28 -8.60 -10.72 -11.60
C ASP A 28 -8.86 -9.67 -12.70
N LEU A 29 -9.84 -9.91 -13.58
CA LEU A 29 -10.14 -8.98 -14.67
C LEU A 29 -10.54 -7.59 -14.16
N GLY A 30 -11.32 -7.51 -13.07
CA GLY A 30 -11.69 -6.25 -12.44
C GLY A 30 -10.49 -5.54 -11.82
N GLY A 31 -9.60 -6.31 -11.17
CA GLY A 31 -8.33 -5.85 -10.64
C GLY A 31 -7.42 -5.29 -11.72
N LEU A 32 -7.31 -5.95 -12.88
CA LEU A 32 -6.53 -5.46 -14.03
C LEU A 32 -7.07 -4.12 -14.56
N LEU A 33 -8.39 -3.97 -14.71
CA LEU A 33 -9.00 -2.71 -15.15
C LEU A 33 -8.80 -1.59 -14.11
N ALA A 34 -8.92 -1.91 -12.83
CA ALA A 34 -8.63 -0.97 -11.76
C ALA A 34 -7.14 -0.58 -11.74
N ALA A 35 -6.22 -1.54 -11.91
CA ALA A 35 -4.79 -1.29 -11.93
C ALA A 35 -4.35 -0.50 -13.17
N LEU A 36 -4.96 -0.73 -14.33
CA LEU A 36 -4.79 0.12 -15.51
C LEU A 36 -5.18 1.57 -15.19
N THR A 37 -6.36 1.77 -14.60
CA THR A 37 -6.89 3.10 -14.30
C THR A 37 -6.03 3.82 -13.25
N VAL A 38 -5.77 3.18 -12.12
CA VAL A 38 -4.94 3.71 -11.02
C VAL A 38 -3.51 3.96 -11.51
N GLY A 39 -2.93 3.02 -12.27
CA GLY A 39 -1.58 3.15 -12.79
C GLY A 39 -1.42 4.31 -13.78
N LEU A 40 -2.39 4.53 -14.67
CA LEU A 40 -2.42 5.68 -15.56
C LEU A 40 -2.60 6.99 -14.79
N LEU A 41 -3.53 7.05 -13.84
CA LEU A 41 -3.73 8.26 -13.02
C LEU A 41 -2.44 8.66 -12.30
N ILE A 42 -1.78 7.71 -11.65
CA ILE A 42 -0.56 8.00 -10.87
C ILE A 42 0.62 8.36 -11.76
N SER A 43 0.80 7.68 -12.89
CA SER A 43 1.92 7.97 -13.79
C SER A 43 1.76 9.26 -14.58
N LEU A 44 0.54 9.58 -15.02
CA LEU A 44 0.26 10.76 -15.84
C LEU A 44 0.03 12.04 -15.02
N LEU A 45 -0.56 11.94 -13.83
CA LEU A 45 -0.87 13.10 -12.97
C LEU A 45 0.16 13.30 -11.85
N GLY A 46 0.91 12.24 -11.52
CA GLY A 46 2.07 12.30 -10.64
C GLY A 46 3.35 12.29 -11.47
N HIS A 47 3.98 11.12 -11.53
CA HIS A 47 5.20 10.90 -12.31
C HIS A 47 5.41 9.39 -12.51
N TRP A 48 6.14 8.97 -13.55
CA TRP A 48 6.40 7.55 -13.80
C TRP A 48 7.13 6.85 -12.64
N THR A 49 7.93 7.58 -11.85
CA THR A 49 8.56 7.02 -10.64
C THR A 49 7.55 6.67 -9.55
N TRP A 50 6.44 7.40 -9.44
CA TRP A 50 5.36 7.10 -8.49
C TRP A 50 4.72 5.76 -8.85
N LEU A 51 4.53 5.52 -10.15
CA LEU A 51 4.04 4.24 -10.64
C LEU A 51 4.99 3.10 -10.28
N ILE A 52 6.32 3.25 -10.37
CA ILE A 52 7.26 2.21 -9.94
C ILE A 52 7.07 1.86 -8.46
N VAL A 53 6.94 2.86 -7.58
CA VAL A 53 6.68 2.62 -6.14
C VAL A 53 5.38 1.81 -5.95
N LEU A 54 4.30 2.18 -6.64
CA LEU A 54 3.03 1.44 -6.57
C LEU A 54 3.18 0.02 -7.14
N MET A 55 3.88 -0.15 -8.26
CA MET A 55 4.12 -1.45 -8.89
C MET A 55 4.92 -2.37 -7.95
N SER A 56 5.93 -1.84 -7.26
CA SER A 56 6.70 -2.60 -6.27
C SER A 56 5.83 -3.10 -5.14
N PHE A 57 4.93 -2.25 -4.62
CA PHE A 57 3.91 -2.68 -3.66
C PHE A 57 3.00 -3.76 -4.25
N LEU A 58 2.44 -3.56 -5.45
CA LEU A 58 1.50 -4.52 -6.04
C LEU A 58 2.16 -5.89 -6.20
N ILE A 59 3.35 -5.95 -6.78
CA ILE A 59 4.10 -7.20 -6.99
C ILE A 59 4.40 -7.87 -5.65
N MET A 60 5.01 -7.15 -4.71
CA MET A 60 5.36 -7.71 -3.40
C MET A 60 4.12 -8.20 -2.64
N SER A 61 3.08 -7.38 -2.58
CA SER A 61 1.81 -7.67 -1.92
C SER A 61 1.16 -8.93 -2.49
N SER A 62 1.18 -9.10 -3.82
CA SER A 62 0.60 -10.26 -4.51
C SER A 62 1.42 -11.53 -4.32
N VAL A 63 2.76 -11.41 -4.31
CA VAL A 63 3.66 -12.53 -4.00
C VAL A 63 3.40 -13.05 -2.59
N VAL A 64 3.30 -12.16 -1.60
CA VAL A 64 3.04 -12.54 -0.21
C VAL A 64 1.61 -13.07 -0.03
N THR A 65 0.63 -12.50 -0.75
CA THR A 65 -0.76 -13.00 -0.77
C THR A 65 -0.83 -14.45 -1.25
N LYS A 66 0.00 -14.84 -2.24
CA LYS A 66 0.07 -16.22 -2.74
C LYS A 66 1.03 -17.12 -1.98
N TRP A 67 1.96 -16.57 -1.22
CA TRP A 67 2.91 -17.35 -0.44
C TRP A 67 2.17 -18.20 0.58
N LYS A 68 2.44 -19.51 0.61
CA LYS A 68 1.79 -20.50 1.49
C LYS A 68 0.25 -20.45 1.44
N TYR A 69 -0.33 -20.23 0.25
CA TYR A 69 -1.78 -20.15 0.07
C TYR A 69 -2.53 -21.39 0.60
N GLU A 70 -2.02 -22.60 0.34
CA GLU A 70 -2.63 -23.84 0.85
C GLU A 70 -2.68 -23.90 2.38
N GLU A 71 -1.61 -23.49 3.06
CA GLU A 71 -1.55 -23.43 4.53
C GLU A 71 -2.54 -22.40 5.08
N LYS A 72 -2.64 -21.22 4.45
CA LYS A 72 -3.63 -20.19 4.79
C LYS A 72 -5.06 -20.70 4.60
N SER A 73 -5.32 -21.48 3.55
CA SER A 73 -6.65 -22.04 3.27
C SER A 73 -7.09 -23.09 4.30
N LEU A 74 -6.16 -23.92 4.77
CA LEU A 74 -6.43 -24.87 5.87
C LEU A 74 -6.84 -24.17 7.18
N LEU A 75 -6.44 -22.92 7.36
CA LEU A 75 -6.78 -22.09 8.52
C LEU A 75 -7.94 -21.12 8.26
N SER A 76 -8.49 -21.09 7.03
CA SER A 76 -9.54 -20.16 6.61
C SER A 76 -9.16 -18.68 6.77
N VAL A 77 -7.87 -18.37 6.55
CA VAL A 77 -7.30 -17.00 6.64
C VAL A 77 -6.72 -16.53 5.29
N GLU A 78 -6.96 -17.28 4.22
CA GLU A 78 -6.52 -16.97 2.88
C GLU A 78 -7.28 -15.78 2.27
N GLU A 79 -6.60 -15.02 1.42
CA GLU A 79 -7.28 -14.06 0.57
C GLU A 79 -8.13 -14.81 -0.45
N SER A 80 -9.39 -14.39 -0.60
CA SER A 80 -10.33 -15.01 -1.54
C SER A 80 -9.83 -15.05 -2.99
N ASN A 81 -10.51 -15.84 -3.84
CA ASN A 81 -10.25 -15.90 -5.29
C ASN A 81 -8.83 -16.40 -5.64
N GLU A 82 -8.36 -17.45 -4.95
CA GLU A 82 -7.02 -18.03 -5.19
C GLU A 82 -5.87 -17.02 -4.99
N GLY A 83 -6.10 -16.04 -4.10
CA GLY A 83 -5.15 -14.95 -3.82
C GLY A 83 -5.12 -13.87 -4.91
N LYS A 84 -6.01 -13.90 -5.91
CA LYS A 84 -6.17 -12.84 -6.90
C LYS A 84 -6.85 -11.64 -6.29
N ARG A 85 -6.23 -10.46 -6.40
CA ARG A 85 -6.80 -9.21 -5.90
C ARG A 85 -7.75 -8.61 -6.94
N GLY A 86 -8.99 -8.36 -6.51
CA GLY A 86 -10.01 -7.70 -7.33
C GLY A 86 -9.96 -6.17 -7.28
N TRP A 87 -10.87 -5.54 -8.02
CA TRP A 87 -10.93 -4.07 -8.15
C TRP A 87 -11.04 -3.34 -6.81
N LYS A 88 -11.77 -3.91 -5.83
CA LYS A 88 -11.92 -3.31 -4.50
C LYS A 88 -10.60 -3.25 -3.73
N ASN A 89 -9.78 -4.30 -3.83
CA ASN A 89 -8.43 -4.32 -3.23
C ASN A 89 -7.52 -3.26 -3.87
N VAL A 90 -7.58 -3.13 -5.20
CA VAL A 90 -6.80 -2.14 -5.94
C VAL A 90 -7.23 -0.71 -5.57
N LEU A 91 -8.52 -0.43 -5.49
CA LEU A 91 -9.01 0.90 -5.10
C LEU A 91 -8.82 1.21 -3.61
N ALA A 92 -8.95 0.23 -2.72
CA ALA A 92 -8.72 0.43 -1.30
C ALA A 92 -7.28 0.88 -1.01
N ASN A 93 -6.31 0.21 -1.65
CA ASN A 93 -4.89 0.48 -1.41
C ASN A 93 -4.31 1.56 -2.36
N GLY A 94 -4.83 1.69 -3.58
CA GLY A 94 -4.33 2.62 -4.60
C GLY A 94 -5.18 3.89 -4.78
N GLY A 95 -6.39 3.93 -4.22
CA GLY A 95 -7.31 5.06 -4.38
C GLY A 95 -6.81 6.32 -3.69
N GLY A 96 -6.32 6.21 -2.45
CA GLY A 96 -5.74 7.35 -1.74
C GLY A 96 -4.51 7.91 -2.45
N ALA A 97 -3.63 7.03 -2.90
CA ALA A 97 -2.48 7.39 -3.73
C ALA A 97 -2.88 8.09 -5.05
N SER A 98 -3.97 7.63 -5.69
CA SER A 98 -4.54 8.26 -6.89
C SER A 98 -5.08 9.65 -6.59
N LEU A 99 -5.76 9.85 -5.45
CA LEU A 99 -6.24 11.16 -5.03
C LEU A 99 -5.09 12.15 -4.82
N ILE A 100 -3.99 11.71 -4.21
CA ILE A 100 -2.78 12.55 -4.07
C ILE A 100 -2.22 12.96 -5.43
N ALA A 101 -2.12 12.04 -6.40
CA ALA A 101 -1.67 12.36 -7.75
C ALA A 101 -2.60 13.37 -8.45
N ILE A 102 -3.92 13.20 -8.32
CA ILE A 102 -4.90 14.14 -8.86
C ILE A 102 -4.74 15.53 -8.23
N ILE A 103 -4.65 15.61 -6.90
CA ILE A 103 -4.48 16.88 -6.17
C ILE A 103 -3.17 17.55 -6.58
N ASN A 104 -2.07 16.80 -6.64
CA ASN A 104 -0.77 17.29 -7.11
C ASN A 104 -0.87 17.96 -8.47
N PHE A 105 -1.50 17.29 -9.43
CA PHE A 105 -1.69 17.83 -10.78
C PHE A 105 -2.55 19.10 -10.78
N LEU A 106 -3.67 19.10 -10.06
CA LEU A 106 -4.58 20.25 -9.99
C LEU A 106 -3.95 21.48 -9.33
N LEU A 107 -3.01 21.28 -8.41
CA LEU A 107 -2.27 22.37 -7.74
C LEU A 107 -1.03 22.82 -8.50
N GLY A 108 -0.67 22.18 -9.63
CA GLY A 108 0.54 22.49 -10.40
C GLY A 108 1.83 21.95 -9.78
N GLY A 109 1.74 20.93 -8.94
CA GLY A 109 2.84 20.36 -8.17
C GLY A 109 2.89 20.85 -6.72
N HIS A 110 3.29 19.99 -5.80
CA HIS A 110 3.56 20.37 -4.41
C HIS A 110 4.64 19.47 -3.78
N ASP A 111 5.53 20.08 -2.99
CA ASP A 111 6.67 19.41 -2.32
C ASP A 111 6.28 18.27 -1.37
N TYR A 112 5.01 18.21 -0.94
CA TYR A 112 4.51 17.20 -0.02
C TYR A 112 3.89 16.01 -0.74
N ALA A 113 3.57 16.16 -2.03
CA ALA A 113 2.73 15.20 -2.73
C ALA A 113 3.42 13.85 -2.92
N TYR A 114 4.72 13.84 -3.22
CA TYR A 114 5.46 12.59 -3.37
C TYR A 114 5.55 11.83 -2.04
N ALA A 115 5.90 12.50 -0.95
CA ALA A 115 5.96 11.89 0.37
C ALA A 115 4.57 11.38 0.84
N ALA A 116 3.51 12.17 0.63
CA ALA A 116 2.14 11.77 0.94
C ALA A 116 1.72 10.53 0.14
N PHE A 117 2.03 10.50 -1.15
CA PHE A 117 1.81 9.35 -2.03
C PHE A 117 2.56 8.12 -1.54
N CYS A 118 3.87 8.24 -1.25
CA CYS A 118 4.70 7.14 -0.77
C CYS A 118 4.22 6.62 0.58
N ALA A 119 3.71 7.49 1.46
CA ALA A 119 3.15 7.11 2.74
C ALA A 119 1.87 6.28 2.59
N CYS A 120 0.95 6.65 1.69
CA CYS A 120 -0.19 5.80 1.34
C CYS A 120 0.26 4.38 0.94
N VAL A 121 1.23 4.29 0.02
CA VAL A 121 1.72 3.00 -0.48
C VAL A 121 2.45 2.22 0.61
N ALA A 122 3.21 2.89 1.49
CA ALA A 122 3.92 2.26 2.60
C ALA A 122 2.96 1.68 3.65
N VAL A 123 1.86 2.38 3.95
CA VAL A 123 0.82 1.87 4.84
C VAL A 123 0.16 0.63 4.24
N ALA A 124 -0.26 0.69 2.97
CA ALA A 124 -0.87 -0.45 2.28
C ALA A 124 0.08 -1.67 2.21
N SER A 125 1.37 -1.41 1.99
CA SER A 125 2.43 -2.42 1.97
C SER A 125 2.61 -3.07 3.34
N SER A 126 2.76 -2.26 4.38
CA SER A 126 2.93 -2.74 5.75
C SER A 126 1.73 -3.57 6.21
N ASP A 127 0.52 -3.08 5.94
CA ASP A 127 -0.72 -3.77 6.25
C ASP A 127 -0.85 -5.12 5.52
N THR A 128 -0.59 -5.14 4.21
CA THR A 128 -0.63 -6.41 3.47
C THR A 128 0.40 -7.39 4.02
N LEU A 129 1.65 -6.97 4.23
CA LEU A 129 2.69 -7.90 4.67
C LEU A 129 2.38 -8.44 6.07
N ALA A 130 1.85 -7.60 6.96
CA ALA A 130 1.43 -8.01 8.29
C ALA A 130 0.28 -9.01 8.26
N SER A 131 -0.78 -8.72 7.50
CA SER A 131 -1.96 -9.60 7.43
C SER A 131 -1.66 -10.92 6.74
N GLU A 132 -0.85 -10.91 5.67
CA GLU A 132 -0.57 -12.13 4.89
C GLU A 132 0.49 -13.04 5.53
N ILE A 133 1.52 -12.48 6.18
CA ILE A 133 2.55 -13.28 6.89
C ILE A 133 2.13 -13.57 8.32
N GLY A 134 1.52 -12.59 8.99
CA GLY A 134 1.12 -12.67 10.39
C GLY A 134 -0.09 -13.58 10.63
N SER A 135 -0.93 -13.82 9.62
CA SER A 135 -2.09 -14.73 9.71
C SER A 135 -1.73 -16.19 9.97
N LEU A 136 -0.47 -16.58 9.77
CA LEU A 136 0.03 -17.92 10.09
C LEU A 136 0.61 -18.02 11.51
N ASP A 137 0.70 -16.92 12.27
CA ASP A 137 1.26 -16.93 13.61
C ASP A 137 0.18 -17.09 14.68
N PRO A 138 0.16 -18.21 15.44
CA PRO A 138 -0.85 -18.46 16.46
C PRO A 138 -0.70 -17.55 17.68
N ARG A 139 0.39 -16.78 17.81
CA ARG A 139 0.61 -15.82 18.89
C ARG A 139 -0.10 -14.48 18.62
N THR A 140 -1.24 -14.53 17.95
CA THR A 140 -2.05 -13.36 17.61
C THR A 140 -2.78 -12.83 18.85
N ARG A 141 -2.74 -11.51 19.04
CA ARG A 141 -3.40 -10.79 20.12
C ARG A 141 -4.17 -9.60 19.58
N ILE A 142 -5.35 -9.30 20.10
CA ILE A 142 -6.10 -8.12 19.67
C ILE A 142 -5.39 -6.84 20.12
N ILE A 143 -5.26 -5.85 19.24
CA ILE A 143 -4.48 -4.63 19.48
C ILE A 143 -4.99 -3.79 20.66
N THR A 144 -6.28 -3.86 20.98
CA THR A 144 -6.92 -3.02 22.01
C THR A 144 -6.75 -3.54 23.44
N THR A 145 -6.73 -4.86 23.64
CA THR A 145 -6.67 -5.47 24.98
C THR A 145 -5.49 -6.41 25.18
N LEU A 146 -4.74 -6.72 24.11
CA LEU A 146 -3.67 -7.72 24.10
C LEU A 146 -4.11 -9.13 24.49
N ALA A 147 -5.42 -9.40 24.53
CA ALA A 147 -5.95 -10.75 24.73
C ALA A 147 -5.61 -11.64 23.53
N ALA A 148 -5.34 -12.93 23.79
CA ALA A 148 -5.11 -13.90 22.73
C ALA A 148 -6.38 -14.10 21.89
N VAL A 149 -6.23 -14.09 20.57
CA VAL A 149 -7.33 -14.31 19.62
C VAL A 149 -6.85 -15.23 18.49
N PRO A 150 -7.76 -15.91 17.78
CA PRO A 150 -7.40 -16.70 16.61
C PRO A 150 -6.63 -15.86 15.57
N ALA A 151 -5.68 -16.48 14.88
CA ALA A 151 -5.00 -15.83 13.77
C ALA A 151 -6.01 -15.46 12.65
N GLY A 152 -5.79 -14.33 11.98
CA GLY A 152 -6.74 -13.79 11.00
C GLY A 152 -7.92 -13.01 11.61
N THR A 153 -7.98 -12.84 12.93
CA THR A 153 -8.98 -11.94 13.55
C THR A 153 -8.72 -10.49 13.15
N ASN A 154 -9.75 -9.77 12.71
CA ASN A 154 -9.64 -8.32 12.39
C ASN A 154 -9.18 -7.54 13.63
N GLY A 155 -8.10 -6.77 13.47
CA GLY A 155 -7.42 -6.07 14.56
C GLY A 155 -6.49 -6.93 15.42
N GLY A 156 -6.27 -8.18 15.02
CA GLY A 156 -5.27 -9.07 15.59
C GLY A 156 -3.87 -8.72 15.09
N MET A 157 -2.91 -8.66 16.01
CA MET A 157 -1.50 -8.45 15.72
C MET A 157 -0.68 -9.63 16.26
N SER A 158 0.28 -10.10 15.46
CA SER A 158 1.19 -11.19 15.83
C SER A 158 2.64 -10.71 15.73
N PRO A 159 3.60 -11.31 16.47
CA PRO A 159 5.00 -10.92 16.40
C PRO A 159 5.58 -10.97 14.97
N THR A 160 5.26 -12.02 14.21
CA THR A 160 5.70 -12.10 12.80
C THR A 160 5.03 -11.05 11.93
N GLY A 161 3.73 -10.79 12.13
CA GLY A 161 2.99 -9.74 11.42
C GLY A 161 3.56 -8.35 11.68
N THR A 162 3.90 -8.03 12.94
CA THR A 162 4.51 -6.75 13.31
C THR A 162 5.88 -6.54 12.67
N VAL A 163 6.70 -7.58 12.59
CA VAL A 163 8.00 -7.53 11.89
C VAL A 163 7.78 -7.41 10.37
N ALA A 164 6.81 -8.13 9.81
CA ALA A 164 6.46 -8.05 8.40
C ALA A 164 5.95 -6.64 8.01
N ALA A 165 5.13 -6.00 8.85
CA ALA A 165 4.73 -4.60 8.69
C ALA A 165 5.95 -3.68 8.57
N PHE A 166 6.94 -3.84 9.46
CA PHE A 166 8.12 -2.99 9.45
C PHE A 166 8.89 -3.13 8.12
N TYR A 167 9.07 -4.36 7.63
CA TYR A 167 9.71 -4.59 6.34
C TYR A 167 8.88 -4.09 5.16
N GLY A 168 7.55 -4.14 5.23
CA GLY A 168 6.67 -3.58 4.20
C GLY A 168 6.85 -2.07 4.04
N GLY A 169 6.92 -1.33 5.14
CA GLY A 169 7.21 0.10 5.13
C GLY A 169 8.65 0.39 4.68
N LEU A 170 9.62 -0.37 5.20
CA LEU A 170 11.04 -0.22 4.89
C LEU A 170 11.34 -0.41 3.39
N ILE A 171 10.77 -1.44 2.76
CA ILE A 171 10.98 -1.70 1.33
C ILE A 171 10.45 -0.53 0.49
N VAL A 172 9.25 -0.03 0.81
CA VAL A 172 8.68 1.14 0.12
C VAL A 172 9.55 2.37 0.33
N ALA A 173 10.05 2.60 1.56
CA ALA A 173 10.92 3.72 1.88
C ALA A 173 12.25 3.69 1.12
N ILE A 174 12.87 2.51 0.96
CA ILE A 174 14.10 2.35 0.16
C ILE A 174 13.82 2.74 -1.29
N ILE A 175 12.76 2.18 -1.88
CA ILE A 175 12.42 2.40 -3.29
C ILE A 175 12.05 3.86 -3.53
N SER A 176 11.22 4.46 -2.67
CA SER A 176 10.80 5.85 -2.80
C SER A 176 11.97 6.82 -2.62
N THR A 177 12.88 6.57 -1.68
CA THR A 177 14.03 7.46 -1.47
C THR A 177 14.99 7.44 -2.66
N LEU A 178 15.23 6.27 -3.25
CA LEU A 178 16.05 6.15 -4.47
C LEU A 178 15.40 6.84 -5.68
N LEU A 179 14.08 6.72 -5.81
CA LEU A 179 13.32 7.29 -6.91
C LEU A 179 13.02 8.80 -6.74
N GLY A 180 13.01 9.31 -5.51
CA GLY A 180 12.88 10.74 -5.20
C GLY A 180 13.99 11.58 -5.84
N ALA A 181 15.21 11.03 -5.90
CA ALA A 181 16.32 11.67 -6.59
C ALA A 181 16.10 11.82 -8.11
N LEU A 182 15.22 11.01 -8.71
CA LEU A 182 14.93 11.03 -10.15
C LEU A 182 13.74 11.90 -10.54
N ASN A 183 12.85 12.23 -9.59
CA ASN A 183 11.65 13.05 -9.86
C ASN A 183 11.74 14.47 -9.29
N GLY A 184 12.90 14.84 -8.74
CA GLY A 184 13.13 16.18 -8.21
C GLY A 184 12.50 16.43 -6.84
N ASP A 185 12.24 15.38 -6.06
CA ASP A 185 11.77 15.53 -4.67
C ASP A 185 12.75 16.40 -3.85
N LEU A 186 12.21 17.39 -3.14
CA LEU A 186 12.98 18.37 -2.39
C LEU A 186 13.20 17.97 -0.92
N ASN A 187 12.54 16.91 -0.46
CA ASN A 187 12.66 16.46 0.92
C ASN A 187 14.05 15.84 1.15
N PRO A 188 14.70 16.08 2.31
CA PRO A 188 15.98 15.44 2.62
C PRO A 188 15.86 13.90 2.56
N PRO A 189 16.71 13.18 1.81
CA PRO A 189 16.53 11.74 1.57
C PRO A 189 16.45 10.91 2.86
N PHE A 190 17.25 11.25 3.86
CA PHE A 190 17.22 10.58 5.16
C PHE A 190 15.90 10.81 5.91
N PHE A 191 15.35 12.04 5.83
CA PHE A 191 14.06 12.36 6.42
C PHE A 191 12.94 11.58 5.72
N LEU A 192 12.91 11.60 4.38
CA LEU A 192 11.92 10.85 3.61
C LEU A 192 11.97 9.36 3.96
N PHE A 193 13.16 8.75 3.94
CA PHE A 193 13.35 7.35 4.29
C PHE A 193 12.78 6.99 5.68
N LEU A 194 13.15 7.78 6.70
CA LEU A 194 12.69 7.54 8.07
C LEU A 194 11.17 7.75 8.18
N CYS A 195 10.67 8.84 7.61
CA CYS A 195 9.26 9.22 7.61
C CYS A 195 8.38 8.12 7.00
N ILE A 196 8.72 7.66 5.79
CA ILE A 196 7.96 6.61 5.09
C ILE A 196 8.00 5.27 5.84
N THR A 197 9.16 4.91 6.40
CA THR A 197 9.29 3.66 7.19
C THR A 197 8.40 3.68 8.43
N VAL A 198 8.48 4.77 9.21
CA VAL A 198 7.72 4.90 10.47
C VAL A 198 6.23 5.02 10.21
N ILE A 199 5.82 5.85 9.25
CA ILE A 199 4.40 6.04 8.90
C ILE A 199 3.81 4.75 8.34
N GLY A 200 4.53 4.03 7.47
CA GLY A 200 4.07 2.74 6.95
C GLY A 200 3.75 1.76 8.09
N TRP A 201 4.67 1.61 9.04
CA TRP A 201 4.48 0.74 10.19
C TRP A 201 3.33 1.21 11.10
N LEU A 202 3.29 2.49 11.48
CA LEU A 202 2.24 3.05 12.33
C LEU A 202 0.85 2.98 11.68
N GLY A 203 0.76 3.18 10.37
CA GLY A 203 -0.51 3.09 9.64
C GLY A 203 -1.09 1.68 9.64
N CYS A 204 -0.25 0.63 9.61
CA CYS A 204 -0.71 -0.75 9.81
C CYS A 204 -1.26 -0.97 11.23
N GLN A 205 -0.66 -0.35 12.25
CA GLN A 205 -1.21 -0.40 13.60
C GLN A 205 -2.57 0.33 13.70
N LEU A 206 -2.72 1.45 12.99
CA LEU A 206 -4.01 2.14 12.90
C LEU A 206 -5.05 1.27 12.19
N ASP A 207 -4.67 0.56 11.13
CA ASP A 207 -5.55 -0.37 10.42
C ASP A 207 -6.11 -1.43 11.38
N SER A 208 -5.22 -2.07 12.14
CA SER A 208 -5.61 -3.03 13.18
C SER A 208 -6.54 -2.41 14.24
N LEU A 209 -6.30 -1.16 14.64
CA LEU A 209 -7.16 -0.45 15.58
C LEU A 209 -8.56 -0.22 15.00
N LEU A 210 -8.65 0.22 13.74
CA LEU A 210 -9.92 0.41 13.03
C LEU A 210 -10.65 -0.92 12.84
N GLY A 211 -9.95 -1.99 12.52
CA GLY A 211 -10.49 -3.35 12.44
C GLY A 211 -11.11 -3.81 13.76
N ALA A 212 -10.37 -3.64 14.87
CA ALA A 212 -10.84 -3.99 16.20
C ALA A 212 -12.07 -3.18 16.66
N LEU A 213 -12.11 -1.88 16.34
CA LEU A 213 -13.13 -0.96 16.84
C LEU A 213 -14.39 -0.91 15.96
N PHE A 214 -14.23 -0.96 14.64
CA PHE A 214 -15.31 -0.65 13.69
C PHE A 214 -15.65 -1.81 12.76
N GLU A 215 -14.66 -2.56 12.27
CA GLU A 215 -14.92 -3.65 11.33
C GLU A 215 -15.64 -4.82 11.98
N ASN A 216 -15.18 -5.25 13.17
CA ASN A 216 -15.85 -6.30 13.95
C ASN A 216 -17.29 -5.96 14.35
N ARG A 217 -17.66 -4.67 14.31
CA ARG A 217 -19.02 -4.18 14.61
C ARG A 217 -19.87 -3.94 13.35
N GLY A 218 -19.31 -4.18 12.16
CA GLY A 218 -19.98 -3.98 10.88
C GLY A 218 -20.15 -2.51 10.47
N TYR A 219 -19.50 -1.56 11.14
CA TYR A 219 -19.57 -0.13 10.77
C TYR A 219 -18.72 0.20 9.55
N LEU A 220 -17.60 -0.51 9.39
CA LEU A 220 -16.71 -0.42 8.24
C LEU A 220 -16.46 -1.83 7.70
N GLY A 221 -16.16 -1.95 6.41
CA GLY A 221 -15.61 -3.18 5.84
C GLY A 221 -14.11 -3.04 5.59
N LYS A 222 -13.40 -4.16 5.44
CA LYS A 222 -11.97 -4.27 5.11
C LYS A 222 -11.46 -3.18 4.17
N HIS A 223 -12.06 -3.06 2.98
CA HIS A 223 -11.62 -2.08 1.98
C HIS A 223 -11.73 -0.62 2.43
N SER A 224 -12.72 -0.29 3.26
CA SER A 224 -12.87 1.06 3.83
C SER A 224 -11.83 1.32 4.91
N VAL A 225 -11.52 0.30 5.73
CA VAL A 225 -10.47 0.37 6.76
C VAL A 225 -9.12 0.62 6.08
N ASN A 226 -8.72 -0.21 5.11
CA ASN A 226 -7.50 -0.01 4.31
C ASN A 226 -7.43 1.39 3.67
N PHE A 227 -8.54 1.87 3.09
CA PHE A 227 -8.57 3.20 2.47
C PHE A 227 -8.36 4.33 3.50
N ILE A 228 -8.98 4.25 4.68
CA ILE A 228 -8.82 5.25 5.74
C ILE A 228 -7.39 5.21 6.30
N SER A 229 -6.86 4.02 6.55
CA SER A 229 -5.49 3.84 7.04
C SER A 229 -4.46 4.43 6.09
N THR A 230 -4.58 4.15 4.78
CA THR A 230 -3.65 4.70 3.77
C THR A 230 -3.72 6.22 3.67
N ILE A 231 -4.92 6.81 3.63
CA ILE A 231 -5.10 8.27 3.65
C ILE A 231 -4.54 8.91 4.91
N SER A 232 -4.71 8.27 6.07
CA SER A 232 -4.14 8.77 7.32
C SER A 232 -2.60 8.84 7.26
N GLY A 233 -1.96 7.91 6.54
CA GLY A 233 -0.53 7.92 6.27
C GLY A 233 -0.11 9.14 5.44
N ALA A 234 -0.86 9.47 4.38
CA ALA A 234 -0.61 10.69 3.62
C ALA A 234 -0.72 11.96 4.48
N VAL A 235 -1.76 12.06 5.31
CA VAL A 235 -1.94 13.19 6.23
C VAL A 235 -0.79 13.28 7.23
N ALA A 236 -0.35 12.14 7.79
CA ALA A 236 0.78 12.08 8.70
C ALA A 236 2.09 12.51 8.04
N ALA A 237 2.30 12.18 6.75
CA ALA A 237 3.50 12.59 6.02
C ALA A 237 3.52 14.10 5.76
N ILE A 238 2.38 14.67 5.35
CA ILE A 238 2.22 16.13 5.18
C ILE A 238 2.50 16.83 6.53
N TRP A 239 1.91 16.32 7.61
CA TRP A 239 2.15 16.84 8.95
C TRP A 239 3.62 16.75 9.35
N ALA A 240 4.27 15.60 9.14
CA ALA A 240 5.67 15.41 9.50
C ALA A 240 6.57 16.40 8.74
N ILE A 241 6.36 16.59 7.44
CA ILE A 241 7.13 17.56 6.66
C ILE A 241 6.92 18.96 7.22
N GLN A 242 5.67 19.39 7.40
CA GLN A 242 5.33 20.75 7.84
C GLN A 242 5.93 21.15 9.21
N PHE A 243 6.17 20.18 10.09
CA PHE A 243 6.64 20.43 11.47
C PHE A 243 8.11 20.11 11.70
N PHE A 244 8.73 19.28 10.86
CA PHE A 244 10.11 18.84 11.04
C PHE A 244 11.07 19.30 9.92
N LEU A 245 10.56 19.94 8.86
CA LEU A 245 11.32 20.59 7.80
C LEU A 245 10.86 22.05 7.63
#